data_AF-A0A5J4YSU7-F1
#
_entry.id   AF-A0A5J4YSU7-F1
#
_cell.length_a   1.000
_cell.length_b   1.000
_cell.length_c   1.000
_cell.angle_alpha   90.00
_cell.angle_beta   90.00
_cell.angle_gamma   90.00
#
_symmetry.space_group_name_H-M   'P 1'
#
loop_
_entity.id
_entity.type
_entity.pdbx_description
1 polymer ?
#
loop_
_entity_poly.entity_id
_entity_poly.type
_entity_poly.pdbx_seq_one_letter_code
_entity_poly.pdbx_strand_id
1 'polypeptide(L)'
;MAQVKMARAPREKGLIDSLPLLHYHERKAQSGDDVAKWMEALGQRARREFGEIASIFKLGSSAPHYPQPPALSLPAVPAEVDENLKEYAMKEAMRLGLQEQTKWQSDFKVAKVKVFGLVMRQLSATSKTALKLRATWVSLQEASDDPLALLKEVIVMHLTRGKTEDERKYHALQQMQELRYLVGEPLPEIKTRFDASLVAMQVVGEPIPSRERLALIFIEKMNIGHYAEAVAHYRNGDMSLGSADAAYEFLVEFNYRAPRPVHARVFHTNLAGSVDEDHEQAKYASMPFVSSRRFRPRRGRVSGANAMDDARLLRELQTEVRALLDEKTKAKKTSTDQA
;
A
#
# COMPACT_ATOMS: atom_id res chain seq x y z
N MET A 1 -24.82 33.29 -28.99
CA MET A 1 -24.59 31.85 -28.73
C MET A 1 -24.21 31.68 -27.28
N ALA A 2 -25.09 31.14 -26.44
CA ALA A 2 -24.83 30.93 -25.02
C ALA A 2 -23.98 29.67 -24.82
N GLN A 3 -22.81 29.80 -24.20
CA GLN A 3 -21.99 28.66 -23.78
C GLN A 3 -22.71 27.91 -22.65
N VAL A 4 -23.22 26.72 -22.95
CA VAL A 4 -23.70 25.78 -21.95
C VAL A 4 -22.49 25.34 -21.12
N LYS A 5 -22.35 25.89 -19.91
CA LYS A 5 -21.47 25.33 -18.88
C LYS A 5 -22.00 23.94 -18.52
N MET A 6 -21.43 22.91 -19.13
CA MET A 6 -21.61 21.53 -18.69
C MET A 6 -21.14 21.45 -17.23
N ALA A 7 -22.10 21.37 -16.30
CA ALA A 7 -21.80 21.10 -14.90
C ALA A 7 -21.04 19.76 -14.85
N ARG A 8 -19.78 19.79 -14.40
CA ARG A 8 -19.01 18.56 -14.18
C ARG A 8 -19.79 17.70 -13.20
N ALA A 9 -20.06 16.45 -13.58
CA ALA A 9 -20.64 15.46 -12.69
C ALA A 9 -19.90 15.45 -11.34
N PRO A 10 -20.61 15.26 -10.21
CA PRO A 10 -19.98 15.21 -8.90
C PRO A 10 -18.89 14.13 -8.91
N ARG A 11 -17.68 14.52 -8.54
CA ARG A 11 -16.57 13.57 -8.40
C ARG A 11 -16.96 12.55 -7.34
N GLU A 12 -16.83 11.27 -7.66
CA GLU A 12 -17.04 10.20 -6.70
C GLU A 12 -16.11 10.43 -5.49
N LYS A 13 -16.68 10.28 -4.28
CA LYS A 13 -15.97 10.45 -3.01
C LYS A 13 -16.02 9.15 -2.23
N GLY A 14 -14.91 8.81 -1.59
CA GLY A 14 -14.86 7.68 -0.65
C GLY A 14 -15.51 8.03 0.68
N LEU A 15 -15.40 7.13 1.67
CA LEU A 15 -15.87 7.40 3.03
C LEU A 15 -15.19 8.62 3.64
N ILE A 16 -13.89 8.75 3.38
CA ILE A 16 -13.05 9.81 3.92
C ILE A 16 -12.54 10.63 2.74
N ASP A 17 -13.01 11.87 2.65
CA ASP A 17 -12.70 12.81 1.57
C ASP A 17 -11.20 13.09 1.43
N SER A 18 -10.44 13.00 2.53
CA SER A 18 -8.99 13.23 2.53
C SER A 18 -8.16 12.03 2.04
N LEU A 19 -8.77 10.85 1.90
CA LEU A 19 -8.08 9.64 1.46
C LEU A 19 -8.26 9.44 -0.06
N PRO A 20 -7.25 8.92 -0.77
CA PRO A 20 -7.36 8.64 -2.19
C PRO A 20 -8.45 7.59 -2.44
N LEU A 21 -9.17 7.69 -3.55
CA LEU A 21 -10.14 6.70 -4.00
C LEU A 21 -9.49 5.83 -5.08
N LEU A 22 -9.49 4.51 -4.90
CA LEU A 22 -8.88 3.60 -5.86
C LEU A 22 -9.84 3.26 -7.01
N HIS A 23 -9.45 3.60 -8.23
CA HIS A 23 -10.27 3.44 -9.43
C HIS A 23 -9.86 2.21 -10.24
N TYR A 24 -10.81 1.42 -10.70
CA TYR A 24 -10.51 0.27 -11.55
C TYR A 24 -10.69 0.63 -13.02
N HIS A 25 -9.75 0.16 -13.84
CA HIS A 25 -9.78 0.27 -15.30
C HIS A 25 -9.58 -1.11 -15.93
N GLU A 26 -10.62 -1.63 -16.58
CA GLU A 26 -10.62 -2.98 -17.15
C GLU A 26 -9.56 -3.18 -18.27
N ARG A 27 -9.27 -2.11 -19.02
CA ARG A 27 -8.37 -2.17 -20.18
C ARG A 27 -6.90 -1.89 -19.85
N LYS A 28 -6.62 -1.33 -18.68
CA LYS A 28 -5.27 -0.92 -18.27
C LYS A 28 -5.07 -1.26 -16.80
N ALA A 29 -4.14 -2.18 -16.54
CA ALA A 29 -3.60 -2.35 -15.19
C ALA A 29 -3.15 -0.98 -14.69
N GLN A 30 -3.50 -0.66 -13.44
CA GLN A 30 -3.13 0.62 -12.86
C GLN A 30 -1.63 0.71 -12.67
N SER A 31 -1.12 1.94 -12.59
CA SER A 31 0.23 2.14 -12.10
C SER A 31 0.32 1.57 -10.68
N GLY A 32 1.39 0.82 -10.40
CA GLY A 32 1.69 0.37 -9.03
C GLY A 32 1.71 1.52 -8.02
N ASP A 33 2.03 2.74 -8.48
CA ASP A 33 2.05 3.96 -7.69
C ASP A 33 0.67 4.34 -7.11
N ASP A 34 -0.42 4.20 -7.88
CA ASP A 34 -1.77 4.55 -7.39
C ASP A 34 -2.22 3.61 -6.27
N VAL A 35 -1.98 2.31 -6.46
CA VAL A 35 -2.29 1.27 -5.46
C VAL A 35 -1.43 1.48 -4.21
N ALA A 36 -0.14 1.76 -4.38
CA ALA A 36 0.77 1.98 -3.28
C ALA A 36 0.41 3.24 -2.46
N LYS A 37 0.13 4.37 -3.12
CA LYS A 37 -0.35 5.60 -2.48
C LYS A 37 -1.65 5.37 -1.71
N TRP A 38 -2.56 4.59 -2.30
CA TRP A 38 -3.80 4.20 -1.62
C TRP A 38 -3.54 3.33 -0.39
N MET A 39 -2.71 2.29 -0.51
CA MET A 39 -2.34 1.43 0.62
C MET A 39 -1.63 2.21 1.72
N GLU A 40 -0.70 3.10 1.39
CA GLU A 40 0.01 3.91 2.36
C GLU A 40 -0.95 4.84 3.11
N ALA A 41 -1.84 5.53 2.40
CA ALA A 41 -2.82 6.43 3.01
C ALA A 41 -3.79 5.67 3.95
N LEU A 42 -4.29 4.50 3.52
CA LEU A 42 -5.11 3.63 4.37
C LEU A 42 -4.32 3.09 5.56
N GLY A 43 -3.08 2.66 5.36
CA GLY A 43 -2.21 2.16 6.41
C GLY A 43 -1.90 3.21 7.47
N GLN A 44 -1.62 4.45 7.06
CA GLN A 44 -1.43 5.56 7.99
C GLN A 44 -2.70 5.86 8.80
N ARG A 45 -3.88 5.83 8.17
CA ARG A 45 -5.16 6.01 8.88
C ARG A 45 -5.43 4.86 9.85
N ALA A 46 -5.33 3.63 9.37
CA ALA A 46 -5.56 2.43 10.16
C ALA A 46 -4.60 2.36 11.36
N ARG A 47 -3.35 2.83 11.22
CA ARG A 47 -2.39 2.86 12.32
C ARG A 47 -2.83 3.82 13.42
N ARG A 48 -3.37 4.98 13.04
CA ARG A 48 -3.84 6.00 13.98
C ARG A 48 -5.11 5.57 14.72
N GLU A 49 -6.01 4.85 14.05
CA GLU A 49 -7.33 4.52 14.62
C GLU A 49 -7.44 3.10 15.19
N PHE A 50 -6.73 2.14 14.60
CA PHE A 50 -6.90 0.71 14.87
C PHE A 50 -5.58 0.02 15.25
N GLY A 51 -4.48 0.77 15.34
CA GLY A 51 -3.20 0.27 15.83
C GLY A 51 -2.53 -0.73 14.89
N GLU A 52 -2.15 -1.88 15.42
CA GLU A 52 -1.23 -2.84 14.79
C GLU A 52 -1.80 -3.53 13.55
N ILE A 53 -3.14 -3.56 13.39
CA ILE A 53 -3.79 -4.13 12.19
C ILE A 53 -3.35 -3.42 10.91
N ALA A 54 -2.87 -2.17 11.01
CA ALA A 54 -2.32 -1.43 9.90
C ALA A 54 -1.12 -2.10 9.21
N SER A 55 -0.50 -3.10 9.87
CA SER A 55 0.56 -3.92 9.28
C SER A 55 0.15 -4.64 7.99
N ILE A 56 -1.15 -4.89 7.77
CA ILE A 56 -1.64 -5.47 6.50
C ILE A 56 -1.39 -4.57 5.28
N PHE A 57 -1.21 -3.26 5.48
CA PHE A 57 -0.98 -2.30 4.40
C PHE A 57 0.51 -2.06 4.09
N LYS A 58 1.43 -2.78 4.75
CA LYS A 58 2.86 -2.62 4.50
C LYS A 58 3.20 -3.02 3.06
N LEU A 59 3.98 -2.18 2.40
CA LEU A 59 4.57 -2.44 1.08
C LEU A 59 6.01 -2.96 1.24
N GLY A 60 6.52 -3.64 0.21
CA GLY A 60 7.92 -4.04 0.11
C GLY A 60 8.16 -5.54 0.23
N SER A 61 9.33 -5.93 0.74
CA SER A 61 9.79 -7.33 0.74
C SER A 61 9.04 -8.27 1.68
N SER A 62 8.20 -7.75 2.57
CA SER A 62 7.32 -8.55 3.42
C SER A 62 5.91 -8.51 2.89
N ALA A 63 5.31 -9.68 2.69
CA ALA A 63 3.90 -9.77 2.32
C ALA A 63 3.00 -9.16 3.40
N PRO A 64 1.85 -8.58 3.00
CA PRO A 64 0.76 -8.25 3.91
C PRO A 64 0.45 -9.39 4.88
N HIS A 65 0.56 -9.13 6.18
CA HIS A 65 0.33 -10.11 7.23
C HIS A 65 -0.39 -9.48 8.43
N TYR A 66 -1.11 -10.30 9.19
CA TYR A 66 -1.68 -9.87 10.46
C TYR A 66 -0.59 -9.73 11.53
N PRO A 67 -0.74 -8.81 12.50
CA PRO A 67 0.12 -8.78 13.67
C PRO A 67 -0.05 -10.06 14.49
N GLN A 68 1.02 -10.46 15.18
CA GLN A 68 0.96 -11.58 16.11
C GLN A 68 0.37 -11.12 17.45
N PRO A 69 -0.39 -11.98 18.15
CA PRO A 69 -0.83 -11.67 19.50
C PRO A 69 0.37 -11.40 20.41
N PRO A 70 0.23 -10.52 21.42
CA PRO A 70 1.29 -10.30 22.40
C PRO A 70 1.66 -11.62 23.07
N ALA A 71 2.97 -11.87 23.19
CA ALA A 71 3.48 -13.06 23.86
C ALA A 71 3.18 -12.98 25.36
N LEU A 72 2.73 -14.09 25.94
CA LEU A 72 2.58 -14.21 27.39
C LEU A 72 3.96 -14.12 28.02
N SER A 73 4.25 -12.98 28.64
CA SER A 73 5.51 -12.77 29.34
C SER A 73 5.39 -13.35 30.73
N LEU A 74 6.09 -14.46 30.99
CA LEU A 74 6.21 -15.00 32.34
C LEU A 74 7.16 -14.11 33.15
N PRO A 75 6.81 -13.76 34.40
CA PRO A 75 7.68 -12.96 35.24
C PRO A 75 8.98 -13.73 35.50
N ALA A 76 10.11 -13.04 35.38
CA ALA A 76 11.38 -13.56 35.86
C ALA A 76 11.35 -13.55 37.38
N VAL A 77 11.13 -14.71 38.00
CA VAL A 77 11.05 -14.82 39.46
C VAL A 77 12.45 -15.11 40.02
N PRO A 78 12.98 -14.27 40.93
CA PRO A 78 14.28 -14.51 41.55
C PRO A 78 14.31 -15.86 42.31
N ALA A 79 15.45 -16.55 42.27
CA ALA A 79 15.61 -17.88 42.87
C ALA A 79 15.33 -17.91 44.39
N GLU A 80 15.50 -16.77 45.08
CA GLU A 80 15.45 -16.63 46.54
C GLU A 80 14.04 -16.46 47.13
N VAL A 81 12.99 -16.43 46.30
CA VAL A 81 11.59 -16.25 46.76
C VAL A 81 10.99 -17.59 47.24
N ASP A 82 10.16 -17.56 48.28
CA ASP A 82 9.37 -18.72 48.76
C ASP A 82 8.57 -19.36 47.61
N GLU A 83 8.65 -20.69 47.46
CA GLU A 83 8.02 -21.45 46.37
C GLU A 83 6.51 -21.22 46.27
N ASN A 84 5.80 -21.08 47.40
CA ASN A 84 4.37 -20.79 47.40
C ASN A 84 4.07 -19.39 46.82
N LEU A 85 4.94 -18.42 47.10
CA LEU A 85 4.83 -17.06 46.59
C LEU A 85 5.20 -17.00 45.10
N LYS A 86 6.19 -17.81 44.67
CA LYS A 86 6.55 -17.97 43.26
C LYS A 86 5.38 -18.54 42.46
N GLU A 87 4.75 -19.60 42.95
CA GLU A 87 3.61 -20.25 42.30
C GLU A 87 2.41 -19.28 42.19
N TYR A 88 2.12 -18.54 43.26
CA TYR A 88 1.07 -17.53 43.25
C TYR A 88 1.37 -16.40 42.24
N ALA A 89 2.59 -15.86 42.23
CA ALA A 89 3.00 -14.81 41.30
C ALA A 89 2.96 -15.27 39.84
N MET A 90 3.39 -16.50 39.55
CA MET A 90 3.28 -17.10 38.22
C MET A 90 1.83 -17.27 37.79
N LYS A 91 0.96 -17.76 38.68
CA LYS A 91 -0.47 -17.95 38.41
C LYS A 91 -1.18 -16.62 38.13
N GLU A 92 -0.91 -15.59 38.92
CA GLU A 92 -1.46 -14.25 38.69
C GLU A 92 -0.94 -13.62 37.40
N ALA A 93 0.35 -13.73 37.11
CA ALA A 93 0.91 -13.21 35.85
C ALA A 93 0.34 -13.93 34.62
N MET A 94 0.17 -15.26 34.70
CA MET A 94 -0.49 -16.03 33.64
C MET A 94 -1.95 -15.61 33.48
N ARG A 95 -2.68 -15.39 34.60
CA ARG A 95 -4.07 -14.91 34.58
C ARG A 95 -4.16 -13.53 33.91
N LEU A 96 -3.28 -12.60 34.26
CA LEU A 96 -3.24 -11.27 33.65
C LEU A 96 -2.88 -11.34 32.17
N GLY A 97 -1.87 -12.13 31.79
CA GLY A 97 -1.50 -12.31 30.39
C GLY A 97 -2.63 -12.90 29.55
N LEU A 98 -3.37 -13.89 30.07
CA LEU A 98 -4.54 -14.45 29.39
C LEU A 98 -5.67 -13.41 29.24
N GLN A 99 -5.87 -12.54 30.23
CA GLN A 99 -6.84 -11.45 30.15
C GLN A 99 -6.45 -10.43 29.08
N GLU A 100 -5.17 -10.03 29.03
CA GLU A 100 -4.64 -9.15 27.99
C GLU A 100 -4.76 -9.76 26.60
N GLN A 101 -4.43 -11.04 26.45
CA GLN A 101 -4.57 -11.75 25.18
C GLN A 101 -6.02 -11.83 24.72
N THR A 102 -6.95 -12.13 25.64
CA THR A 102 -8.39 -12.18 25.34
C THR A 102 -8.90 -10.81 24.90
N LYS A 103 -8.50 -9.74 25.60
CA LYS A 103 -8.84 -8.37 25.25
C LYS A 103 -8.26 -7.96 23.89
N TRP A 104 -6.99 -8.30 23.64
CA TRP A 104 -6.36 -8.06 22.34
C TRP A 104 -7.12 -8.77 21.23
N GLN A 105 -7.53 -10.03 21.42
CA GLN A 105 -8.31 -10.76 20.43
C GLN A 105 -9.68 -10.14 20.16
N SER A 106 -10.39 -9.66 21.20
CA SER A 106 -11.68 -8.98 21.01
C SER A 106 -11.52 -7.66 20.28
N ASP A 107 -10.54 -6.84 20.68
CA ASP A 107 -10.25 -5.54 20.07
C ASP A 107 -9.82 -5.72 18.62
N PHE A 108 -8.99 -6.74 18.35
CA PHE A 108 -8.52 -7.09 17.02
C PHE A 108 -9.65 -7.56 16.09
N LYS A 109 -10.61 -8.36 16.59
CA LYS A 109 -11.81 -8.74 15.82
C LYS A 109 -12.64 -7.52 15.43
N VAL A 110 -12.84 -6.57 16.35
CA VAL A 110 -13.56 -5.32 16.06
C VAL A 110 -12.79 -4.47 15.05
N ALA A 111 -11.46 -4.38 15.19
CA ALA A 111 -10.60 -3.66 14.25
C ALA A 111 -10.67 -4.25 12.84
N LYS A 112 -10.70 -5.59 12.70
CA LYS A 112 -10.83 -6.25 11.40
C LYS A 112 -12.05 -5.81 10.61
N VAL A 113 -13.23 -5.83 11.23
CA VAL A 113 -14.48 -5.40 10.59
C VAL A 113 -14.43 -3.92 10.19
N LYS A 114 -13.86 -3.05 11.04
CA LYS A 114 -13.71 -1.62 10.74
C LYS A 114 -12.76 -1.39 9.57
N VAL A 115 -11.62 -2.08 9.54
CA VAL A 115 -10.64 -1.98 8.44
C VAL A 115 -11.21 -2.56 7.15
N PHE A 116 -11.99 -3.64 7.21
CA PHE A 116 -12.69 -4.19 6.05
C PHE A 116 -13.63 -3.14 5.44
N GLY A 117 -14.45 -2.50 6.28
CA GLY A 117 -15.31 -1.39 5.88
C GLY A 117 -14.55 -0.20 5.30
N LEU A 118 -13.41 0.18 5.89
CA LEU A 118 -12.54 1.24 5.40
C LEU A 118 -12.03 0.94 3.98
N VAL A 119 -11.49 -0.26 3.75
CA VAL A 119 -11.02 -0.70 2.43
C VAL A 119 -12.16 -0.63 1.43
N MET A 120 -13.30 -1.27 1.73
CA MET A 120 -14.46 -1.31 0.84
C MET A 120 -14.97 0.09 0.47
N ARG A 121 -15.10 0.99 1.44
CA ARG A 121 -15.65 2.32 1.19
C ARG A 121 -14.66 3.28 0.51
N GLN A 122 -13.37 2.91 0.47
CA GLN A 122 -12.34 3.65 -0.25
C GLN A 122 -11.98 3.05 -1.62
N LEU A 123 -12.82 2.16 -2.14
CA LEU A 123 -12.84 1.72 -3.54
C LEU A 123 -13.89 2.51 -4.33
N SER A 124 -13.59 2.86 -5.58
CA SER A 124 -14.58 3.43 -6.49
C SER A 124 -15.70 2.44 -6.82
N ALA A 125 -16.78 2.94 -7.41
CA ALA A 125 -17.89 2.13 -7.89
C ALA A 125 -17.41 1.09 -8.91
N THR A 126 -16.52 1.49 -9.83
CA THR A 126 -15.93 0.59 -10.83
C THR A 126 -15.10 -0.53 -10.20
N SER A 127 -14.33 -0.21 -9.16
CA SER A 127 -13.54 -1.20 -8.40
C SER A 127 -14.45 -2.17 -7.66
N LYS A 128 -15.51 -1.67 -7.02
CA LYS A 128 -16.51 -2.52 -6.34
C LYS A 128 -17.23 -3.44 -7.31
N THR A 129 -17.62 -2.95 -8.49
CA THR A 129 -18.28 -3.79 -9.50
C THR A 129 -17.35 -4.88 -10.03
N ALA A 130 -16.08 -4.56 -10.28
CA ALA A 130 -15.10 -5.54 -10.73
C ALA A 130 -14.82 -6.59 -9.64
N LEU A 131 -14.73 -6.16 -8.37
CA LEU A 131 -14.52 -7.05 -7.25
C LEU A 131 -15.68 -8.05 -7.09
N LYS A 132 -16.92 -7.60 -7.28
CA LYS A 132 -18.13 -8.46 -7.23
C LYS A 132 -18.16 -9.58 -8.27
N LEU A 133 -17.43 -9.43 -9.38
CA LEU A 133 -17.34 -10.45 -10.43
C LEU A 133 -16.34 -11.56 -10.09
N ARG A 134 -15.57 -11.43 -9.01
CA ARG A 134 -14.58 -12.43 -8.60
C ARG A 134 -15.24 -13.58 -7.84
N ALA A 135 -14.76 -14.80 -8.07
CA ALA A 135 -15.28 -16.00 -7.40
C ALA A 135 -15.16 -15.95 -5.88
N THR A 136 -14.11 -15.31 -5.36
CA THR A 136 -13.84 -15.16 -3.91
C THR A 136 -14.70 -14.08 -3.25
N TRP A 137 -15.46 -13.29 -4.01
CA TRP A 137 -16.22 -12.16 -3.46
C TRP A 137 -17.33 -12.61 -2.50
N VAL A 138 -18.07 -13.67 -2.85
CA VAL A 138 -19.21 -14.13 -2.05
C VAL A 138 -18.77 -14.49 -0.63
N SER A 139 -17.71 -15.28 -0.49
CA SER A 139 -17.19 -15.67 0.82
C SER A 139 -16.61 -14.49 1.60
N LEU A 140 -15.91 -13.56 0.92
CA LEU A 140 -15.39 -12.34 1.55
C LEU A 140 -16.49 -11.42 2.05
N GLN A 141 -17.58 -11.29 1.29
CA GLN A 141 -18.72 -10.46 1.64
C GLN A 141 -19.50 -11.08 2.82
N GLU A 142 -19.73 -12.39 2.81
CA GLU A 142 -20.45 -13.08 3.90
C GLU A 142 -19.70 -13.00 5.23
N ALA A 143 -18.38 -13.13 5.20
CA ALA A 143 -17.54 -13.06 6.39
C ALA A 143 -17.40 -11.60 6.89
N SER A 144 -17.14 -10.64 5.97
CA SER A 144 -16.97 -9.20 6.26
C SER A 144 -15.98 -8.88 7.40
N ASP A 145 -15.08 -9.81 7.72
CA ASP A 145 -14.15 -9.72 8.85
C ASP A 145 -12.71 -10.09 8.47
N ASP A 146 -12.41 -10.30 7.19
CA ASP A 146 -11.05 -10.56 6.70
C ASP A 146 -10.55 -9.44 5.79
N PRO A 147 -10.10 -8.30 6.37
CA PRO A 147 -9.56 -7.19 5.59
C PRO A 147 -8.28 -7.56 4.83
N LEU A 148 -7.50 -8.53 5.31
CA LEU A 148 -6.29 -8.97 4.62
C LEU A 148 -6.63 -9.70 3.32
N ALA A 149 -7.57 -10.64 3.36
CA ALA A 149 -8.00 -11.33 2.15
C ALA A 149 -8.68 -10.37 1.15
N LEU A 150 -9.50 -9.44 1.65
CA LEU A 150 -10.05 -8.36 0.81
C LEU A 150 -8.94 -7.53 0.14
N LEU A 151 -7.93 -7.10 0.91
CA LEU A 151 -6.82 -6.30 0.41
C LEU A 151 -6.02 -7.06 -0.66
N LYS A 152 -5.77 -8.36 -0.45
CA LYS A 152 -5.13 -9.22 -1.45
C LYS A 152 -5.92 -9.25 -2.76
N GLU A 153 -7.24 -9.41 -2.68
CA GLU A 153 -8.09 -9.40 -3.88
C GLU A 153 -8.07 -8.07 -4.62
N VAL A 154 -8.06 -6.95 -3.88
CA VAL A 154 -7.90 -5.60 -4.45
C VAL A 154 -6.55 -5.47 -5.16
N ILE A 155 -5.45 -5.87 -4.50
CA ILE A 155 -4.10 -5.83 -5.09
C ILE A 155 -4.06 -6.64 -6.39
N VAL A 156 -4.56 -7.88 -6.38
CA VAL A 156 -4.60 -8.73 -7.56
C VAL A 156 -5.43 -8.09 -8.67
N MET A 157 -6.61 -7.56 -8.33
CA MET A 157 -7.50 -6.94 -9.30
C MET A 157 -6.88 -5.71 -9.98
N HIS A 158 -6.17 -4.87 -9.23
CA HIS A 158 -5.63 -3.62 -9.75
C HIS A 158 -4.25 -3.75 -10.40
N LEU A 159 -3.42 -4.67 -9.91
CA LEU A 159 -2.04 -4.84 -10.36
C LEU A 159 -1.87 -5.98 -11.36
N THR A 160 -2.71 -7.01 -11.34
CA THR A 160 -2.55 -8.14 -12.27
C THR A 160 -3.63 -8.14 -13.35
N ARG A 161 -3.31 -8.77 -14.48
CA ARG A 161 -4.30 -9.13 -15.52
C ARG A 161 -4.32 -10.65 -15.60
N GLY A 162 -5.49 -11.20 -15.82
CA GLY A 162 -5.66 -12.64 -15.94
C GLY A 162 -6.90 -13.14 -15.24
N LYS A 163 -7.59 -14.08 -15.88
CA LYS A 163 -8.72 -14.81 -15.32
C LYS A 163 -8.22 -16.01 -14.52
N THR A 164 -7.14 -16.64 -14.97
CA THR A 164 -6.54 -17.80 -14.29
C THR A 164 -5.50 -17.36 -13.25
N GLU A 165 -5.08 -18.28 -12.39
CA GLU A 165 -3.98 -18.02 -11.44
C GLU A 165 -2.64 -17.83 -12.17
N ASP A 166 -2.35 -18.67 -13.17
CA ASP A 166 -1.10 -18.63 -13.92
C ASP A 166 -0.96 -17.37 -14.76
N GLU A 167 -2.05 -16.88 -15.38
CA GLU A 167 -2.04 -15.60 -16.09
C GLU A 167 -1.71 -14.43 -15.14
N ARG A 168 -2.24 -14.47 -13.91
CA ARG A 168 -1.98 -13.44 -12.90
C ARG A 168 -0.53 -13.47 -12.42
N LYS A 169 0.03 -14.66 -12.20
CA LYS A 169 1.46 -14.87 -11.89
C LYS A 169 2.36 -14.34 -13.00
N TYR A 170 2.09 -14.74 -14.24
CA TYR A 170 2.80 -14.27 -15.41
C TYR A 170 2.79 -12.75 -15.53
N HIS A 171 1.61 -12.12 -15.39
CA HIS A 171 1.49 -10.67 -15.49
C HIS A 171 2.20 -9.94 -14.33
N ALA A 172 2.15 -10.46 -13.10
CA ALA A 172 2.88 -9.89 -11.97
C ALA A 172 4.40 -9.92 -12.20
N LEU A 173 4.92 -11.05 -12.70
CA LEU A 173 6.32 -11.19 -13.09
C LEU A 173 6.69 -10.23 -14.23
N GLN A 174 5.85 -10.16 -15.26
CA GLN A 174 6.05 -9.27 -16.40
C GLN A 174 6.14 -7.80 -15.96
N GLN A 175 5.25 -7.35 -15.06
CA GLN A 175 5.31 -5.99 -14.51
C GLN A 175 6.63 -5.72 -13.79
N MET A 176 7.11 -6.65 -12.97
CA MET A 176 8.42 -6.53 -12.32
C MET A 176 9.56 -6.47 -13.34
N GLN A 177 9.50 -7.29 -14.39
CA GLN A 177 10.51 -7.36 -15.44
C GLN A 177 10.51 -6.12 -16.34
N GLU A 178 9.37 -5.51 -16.61
CA GLU A 178 9.22 -4.33 -17.46
C GLU A 178 9.45 -3.02 -16.71
N LEU A 179 9.33 -3.02 -15.38
CA LEU A 179 9.60 -1.84 -14.55
C LEU A 179 10.95 -1.22 -14.95
N ARG A 180 11.00 0.08 -15.17
CA ARG A 180 12.22 0.85 -15.43
C ARG A 180 12.07 2.25 -14.85
N TYR A 181 13.19 2.85 -14.51
CA TYR A 181 13.27 4.27 -14.20
C TYR A 181 12.72 5.10 -15.36
N LEU A 182 11.77 6.00 -15.09
CA LEU A 182 11.32 6.94 -16.10
C LEU A 182 12.16 8.21 -15.99
N VAL A 183 12.61 8.76 -17.12
CA VAL A 183 13.46 9.96 -17.12
C VAL A 183 12.71 11.12 -16.46
N GLY A 184 13.26 11.64 -15.36
CA GLY A 184 12.66 12.72 -14.57
C GLY A 184 11.76 12.24 -13.41
N GLU A 185 11.57 10.93 -13.25
CA GLU A 185 10.87 10.36 -12.10
C GLU A 185 11.69 10.57 -10.81
N PRO A 186 11.06 10.95 -9.69
CA PRO A 186 11.70 10.95 -8.38
C PRO A 186 12.06 9.52 -7.92
N LEU A 187 13.22 9.35 -7.26
CA LEU A 187 13.64 8.06 -6.73
C LEU A 187 12.61 7.37 -5.80
N PRO A 188 11.88 8.10 -4.92
CA PRO A 188 10.83 7.49 -4.12
C PRO A 188 9.70 6.89 -4.96
N GLU A 189 9.34 7.49 -6.10
CA GLU A 189 8.23 7.00 -6.93
C GLU A 189 8.56 5.66 -7.60
N ILE A 190 9.78 5.50 -8.14
CA ILE A 190 10.19 4.19 -8.68
C ILE A 190 10.30 3.14 -7.57
N LYS A 191 10.77 3.49 -6.37
CA LYS A 191 10.80 2.56 -5.23
C LYS A 191 9.40 2.09 -4.87
N THR A 192 8.44 3.02 -4.82
CA THR A 192 7.02 2.73 -4.59
C THR A 192 6.46 1.78 -5.65
N ARG A 193 6.74 2.02 -6.95
CA ARG A 193 6.30 1.10 -8.02
C ARG A 193 6.96 -0.28 -7.92
N PHE A 194 8.25 -0.32 -7.58
CA PHE A 194 8.99 -1.58 -7.38
C PHE A 194 8.40 -2.40 -6.24
N ASP A 195 8.13 -1.77 -5.09
CA ASP A 195 7.51 -2.42 -3.93
C ASP A 195 6.09 -2.89 -4.22
N ALA A 196 5.30 -2.12 -4.98
CA ALA A 196 3.98 -2.53 -5.42
C ALA A 196 4.03 -3.79 -6.31
N SER A 197 4.99 -3.86 -7.23
CA SER A 197 5.19 -5.06 -8.06
C SER A 197 5.64 -6.27 -7.23
N LEU A 198 6.48 -6.08 -6.21
CA LEU A 198 6.84 -7.17 -5.27
C LEU A 198 5.64 -7.70 -4.51
N VAL A 199 4.79 -6.79 -4.01
CA VAL A 199 3.56 -7.17 -3.30
C VAL A 199 2.61 -7.89 -4.24
N ALA A 200 2.48 -7.46 -5.50
CA ALA A 200 1.68 -8.18 -6.48
C ALA A 200 2.16 -9.63 -6.67
N MET A 201 3.48 -9.83 -6.87
CA MET A 201 4.09 -11.16 -6.99
C MET A 201 3.83 -12.03 -5.75
N GLN A 202 4.05 -11.48 -4.55
CA GLN A 202 3.77 -12.16 -3.28
C GLN A 202 2.32 -12.63 -3.17
N VAL A 203 1.38 -11.75 -3.51
CA VAL A 203 -0.05 -12.04 -3.32
C VAL A 203 -0.56 -13.08 -4.31
N VAL A 204 -0.03 -13.12 -5.54
CA VAL A 204 -0.38 -14.17 -6.52
C VAL A 204 0.42 -15.46 -6.32
N GLY A 205 1.34 -15.50 -5.35
CA GLY A 205 2.18 -16.69 -5.08
C GLY A 205 3.27 -16.92 -6.12
N GLU A 206 3.71 -15.87 -6.82
CA GLU A 206 4.86 -15.93 -7.73
C GLU A 206 6.15 -15.96 -6.89
N PRO A 207 7.13 -16.83 -7.22
CA PRO A 207 8.40 -16.90 -6.50
C PRO A 207 9.13 -15.55 -6.46
N ILE A 208 9.55 -15.15 -5.27
CA ILE A 208 10.25 -13.89 -5.03
C ILE A 208 11.76 -14.17 -5.04
N PRO A 209 12.57 -13.41 -5.78
CA PRO A 209 14.02 -13.51 -5.71
C PRO A 209 14.57 -13.27 -4.29
N SER A 210 15.80 -13.73 -4.03
CA SER A 210 16.50 -13.45 -2.77
C SER A 210 16.68 -11.93 -2.57
N ARG A 211 16.87 -11.49 -1.31
CA ARG A 211 17.01 -10.06 -0.97
C ARG A 211 18.17 -9.38 -1.72
N GLU A 212 19.31 -10.07 -1.82
CA GLU A 212 20.47 -9.62 -2.59
C GLU A 212 20.15 -9.53 -4.09
N ARG A 213 19.43 -10.52 -4.63
CA ARG A 213 19.00 -10.49 -6.03
C ARG A 213 18.01 -9.35 -6.29
N LEU A 214 17.11 -9.05 -5.35
CA LEU A 214 16.22 -7.90 -5.44
C LEU A 214 16.97 -6.57 -5.43
N ALA A 215 18.05 -6.46 -4.64
CA ALA A 215 18.92 -5.29 -4.65
C ALA A 215 19.54 -5.07 -6.03
N LEU A 216 20.12 -6.13 -6.61
CA LEU A 216 20.69 -6.08 -7.95
C LEU A 216 19.64 -5.77 -9.01
N ILE A 217 18.46 -6.40 -8.95
CA ILE A 217 17.36 -6.07 -9.85
C ILE A 217 17.03 -4.60 -9.72
N PHE A 218 16.86 -4.05 -8.51
CA PHE A 218 16.52 -2.64 -8.33
C PHE A 218 17.57 -1.71 -8.94
N ILE A 219 18.87 -1.95 -8.70
CA ILE A 219 19.97 -1.17 -9.30
C ILE A 219 19.93 -1.22 -10.83
N GLU A 220 19.73 -2.41 -11.42
CA GLU A 220 19.66 -2.57 -12.88
C GLU A 220 18.48 -1.81 -13.52
N LYS A 221 17.39 -1.59 -12.76
CA LYS A 221 16.22 -0.82 -13.21
C LYS A 221 16.51 0.67 -13.32
N MET A 222 17.63 1.12 -12.74
CA MET A 222 18.11 2.51 -12.68
C MET A 222 19.22 2.80 -13.69
N ASN A 223 19.56 1.85 -14.58
CA ASN A 223 20.70 1.96 -15.51
C ASN A 223 20.49 2.94 -16.69
N ILE A 224 19.67 3.99 -16.50
CA ILE A 224 19.41 5.02 -17.50
C ILE A 224 19.29 6.40 -16.84
N GLY A 225 19.62 7.44 -17.60
CA GLY A 225 19.45 8.83 -17.16
C GLY A 225 20.35 9.20 -15.98
N HIS A 226 19.74 9.85 -14.98
CA HIS A 226 20.44 10.47 -13.84
C HIS A 226 21.21 9.47 -12.95
N TYR A 227 20.80 8.20 -12.93
CA TYR A 227 21.39 7.19 -12.05
C TYR A 227 22.39 6.26 -12.75
N ALA A 228 22.63 6.44 -14.06
CA ALA A 228 23.53 5.57 -14.82
C ALA A 228 24.97 5.56 -14.25
N GLU A 229 25.45 6.71 -13.77
CA GLU A 229 26.78 6.81 -13.14
C GLU A 229 26.85 6.05 -11.81
N ALA A 230 25.78 6.11 -11.00
CA ALA A 230 25.69 5.35 -9.74
C ALA A 230 25.70 3.83 -10.01
N VAL A 231 25.01 3.39 -11.05
CA VAL A 231 25.00 1.98 -11.48
C VAL A 231 26.38 1.55 -11.98
N ALA A 232 27.07 2.39 -12.75
CA ALA A 232 28.44 2.11 -13.18
C ALA A 232 29.41 2.03 -11.99
N HIS A 233 29.30 2.94 -11.02
CA HIS A 233 30.08 2.90 -9.78
C HIS A 233 29.83 1.61 -8.99
N TYR A 234 28.56 1.21 -8.84
CA TYR A 234 28.18 -0.05 -8.19
C TYR A 234 28.84 -1.27 -8.87
N ARG A 235 28.78 -1.34 -10.20
CA ARG A 235 29.35 -2.45 -10.99
C ARG A 235 30.87 -2.50 -10.93
N ASN A 236 31.53 -1.35 -10.95
CA ASN A 236 33.00 -1.28 -10.93
C ASN A 236 33.59 -1.50 -9.53
N GLY A 237 32.81 -1.27 -8.48
CA GLY A 237 33.26 -1.37 -7.10
C GLY A 237 33.06 -2.74 -6.45
N ASP A 238 32.61 -3.76 -7.19
CA ASP A 238 32.22 -5.08 -6.67
C ASP A 238 31.36 -5.00 -5.39
N MET A 239 30.48 -4.00 -5.34
CA MET A 239 29.64 -3.75 -4.18
C MET A 239 28.54 -4.81 -4.09
N SER A 240 28.31 -5.33 -2.89
CA SER A 240 27.15 -6.19 -2.61
C SER A 240 26.18 -5.47 -1.68
N LEU A 241 24.90 -5.51 -2.04
CA LEU A 241 23.82 -4.88 -1.28
C LEU A 241 22.87 -5.97 -0.77
N GLY A 242 22.61 -5.97 0.53
CA GLY A 242 21.80 -7.01 1.18
C GLY A 242 20.29 -6.90 0.96
N SER A 243 19.80 -5.77 0.41
CA SER A 243 18.37 -5.54 0.17
C SER A 243 18.11 -4.44 -0.86
N ALA A 244 16.89 -4.40 -1.41
CA ALA A 244 16.43 -3.30 -2.26
C ALA A 244 16.37 -1.96 -1.52
N ASP A 245 16.17 -1.96 -0.20
CA ASP A 245 16.21 -0.74 0.62
C ASP A 245 17.65 -0.21 0.75
N ALA A 246 18.64 -1.09 0.92
CA ALA A 246 20.06 -0.70 0.89
C ALA A 246 20.47 -0.15 -0.48
N ALA A 247 19.92 -0.72 -1.57
CA ALA A 247 20.12 -0.18 -2.92
C ALA A 247 19.49 1.20 -3.09
N TYR A 248 18.30 1.43 -2.54
CA TYR A 248 17.68 2.75 -2.51
C TYR A 248 18.54 3.75 -1.73
N GLU A 249 19.00 3.40 -0.54
CA GLU A 249 19.88 4.25 0.28
C GLU A 249 21.19 4.59 -0.43
N PHE A 250 21.82 3.61 -1.08
CA PHE A 250 23.01 3.84 -1.90
C PHE A 250 22.77 4.90 -3.00
N LEU A 251 21.65 4.80 -3.72
CA LEU A 251 21.31 5.78 -4.77
C LEU A 251 21.01 7.16 -4.19
N VAL A 252 20.36 7.23 -3.02
CA VAL A 252 20.14 8.48 -2.30
C VAL A 252 21.48 9.13 -1.94
N GLU A 253 22.39 8.39 -1.32
CA GLU A 253 23.71 8.90 -0.95
C GLU A 253 24.52 9.37 -2.16
N PHE A 254 24.51 8.59 -3.24
CA PHE A 254 25.20 8.95 -4.47
C PHE A 254 24.68 10.28 -5.04
N ASN A 255 23.36 10.48 -5.01
CA ASN A 255 22.72 11.71 -5.48
C ASN A 255 23.08 12.94 -4.62
N TYR A 256 23.40 12.76 -3.34
CA TYR A 256 23.87 13.85 -2.47
C TYR A 256 25.37 14.13 -2.60
N ARG A 257 26.19 13.12 -2.92
CA ARG A 257 27.65 13.26 -3.00
C ARG A 257 28.16 13.66 -4.38
N ALA A 258 27.45 13.31 -5.46
CA ALA A 258 27.87 13.67 -6.81
C ALA A 258 27.68 15.19 -7.04
N PRO A 259 28.72 15.96 -7.41
CA PRO A 259 28.53 17.32 -7.88
C PRO A 259 27.66 17.26 -9.12
N ARG A 260 26.47 17.88 -9.07
CA ARG A 260 25.54 17.90 -10.22
C ARG A 260 26.28 18.43 -11.44
N PRO A 261 26.45 17.65 -12.52
CA PRO A 261 27.03 18.20 -13.73
C PRO A 261 26.06 19.28 -14.23
N VAL A 262 26.53 20.52 -14.25
CA VAL A 262 25.87 21.62 -14.96
C VAL A 262 25.92 21.24 -16.44
N HIS A 263 24.83 20.63 -16.92
CA HIS A 263 24.65 20.14 -18.28
C HIS A 263 25.51 18.90 -18.66
N ALA A 264 25.13 17.73 -18.16
CA ALA A 264 25.50 16.49 -18.82
C ALA A 264 24.72 16.37 -20.14
N ARG A 265 25.35 16.79 -21.25
CA ARG A 265 24.98 16.26 -22.58
C ARG A 265 25.24 14.76 -22.53
N VAL A 266 24.17 13.98 -22.51
CA VAL A 266 24.23 12.53 -22.69
C VAL A 266 24.81 12.28 -24.09
N PHE A 267 26.06 11.81 -24.16
CA PHE A 267 26.57 11.22 -25.39
C PHE A 267 25.92 9.85 -25.52
N HIS A 268 24.91 9.77 -26.38
CA HIS A 268 24.47 8.49 -26.91
C HIS A 268 25.63 7.91 -27.73
N THR A 269 26.30 6.90 -27.22
CA THR A 269 27.09 6.01 -28.08
C THR A 269 26.09 5.17 -28.85
N ASN A 270 25.70 5.67 -30.02
CA ASN A 270 25.02 4.90 -31.05
C ASN A 270 25.97 3.78 -31.48
N LEU A 271 25.82 2.59 -30.92
CA LEU A 271 26.27 1.38 -31.59
C LEU A 271 25.37 1.22 -32.82
N ALA A 272 26.01 1.36 -33.98
CA ALA A 272 25.40 1.44 -35.28
C ALA A 272 24.47 0.25 -35.59
N GLY A 273 23.25 0.59 -35.93
CA GLY A 273 22.26 -0.23 -36.63
C GLY A 273 21.32 0.75 -37.31
N SER A 274 21.73 1.25 -38.47
CA SER A 274 21.04 2.24 -39.28
C SER A 274 19.69 1.75 -39.79
N VAL A 275 18.61 2.48 -39.51
CA VAL A 275 17.51 2.72 -40.45
C VAL A 275 16.99 4.14 -40.17
N ASP A 276 17.04 4.98 -41.20
CA ASP A 276 16.51 6.34 -41.24
C ASP A 276 15.00 6.37 -41.00
N GLU A 277 14.51 7.33 -40.21
CA GLU A 277 13.17 7.93 -40.36
C GLU A 277 13.06 9.21 -39.51
N ASP A 278 13.27 10.33 -40.20
CA ASP A 278 12.59 11.62 -40.18
C ASP A 278 12.28 12.42 -38.88
N HIS A 279 12.59 13.72 -39.05
CA HIS A 279 12.38 14.87 -38.19
C HIS A 279 10.92 15.09 -37.70
N GLU A 280 10.76 15.47 -36.42
CA GLU A 280 10.07 16.70 -35.96
C GLU A 280 9.70 16.62 -34.46
N GLN A 281 10.54 17.14 -33.56
CA GLN A 281 10.08 17.49 -32.19
C GLN A 281 10.96 18.47 -31.40
N ALA A 282 11.78 19.28 -32.07
CA ALA A 282 12.63 20.28 -31.43
C ALA A 282 12.07 21.71 -31.60
N LYS A 283 10.94 22.07 -30.97
CA LYS A 283 10.46 23.46 -30.95
C LYS A 283 9.82 23.99 -29.64
N TYR A 284 9.94 23.30 -28.50
CA TYR A 284 9.38 23.81 -27.22
C TYR A 284 10.33 23.85 -26.03
N ALA A 285 11.64 23.98 -26.26
CA ALA A 285 12.63 24.16 -25.18
C ALA A 285 13.35 25.51 -25.29
N SER A 286 12.61 26.61 -25.23
CA SER A 286 13.20 27.93 -24.94
C SER A 286 12.20 28.85 -24.22
N MET A 287 12.10 28.69 -22.90
CA MET A 287 11.49 29.70 -22.03
C MET A 287 12.41 29.86 -20.80
N PRO A 288 12.82 31.10 -20.44
CA PRO A 288 13.69 31.36 -19.31
C PRO A 288 12.96 31.26 -17.97
N PHE A 289 13.65 30.69 -16.98
CA PHE A 289 13.18 30.43 -15.63
C PHE A 289 13.09 31.74 -14.81
N VAL A 290 11.88 32.17 -14.45
CA VAL A 290 11.67 33.33 -13.55
C VAL A 290 11.70 32.83 -12.10
N SER A 291 12.71 33.32 -11.37
CA SER A 291 12.89 33.12 -9.92
C SER A 291 11.81 33.87 -9.13
N SER A 292 10.96 33.15 -8.39
CA SER A 292 10.01 33.75 -7.44
C SER A 292 10.20 33.24 -6.01
N ARG A 293 10.80 34.13 -5.20
CA ARG A 293 10.63 34.45 -3.77
C ARG A 293 10.09 33.38 -2.80
N ARG A 294 10.89 33.17 -1.75
CA ARG A 294 10.63 32.44 -0.51
C ARG A 294 9.30 32.85 0.15
N PHE A 295 8.42 31.87 0.37
CA PHE A 295 7.25 31.98 1.24
C PHE A 295 7.56 31.39 2.62
N ARG A 296 7.34 32.16 3.70
CA ARG A 296 7.36 31.65 5.08
C ARG A 296 5.97 31.11 5.44
N PRO A 297 5.85 29.96 6.13
CA PRO A 297 4.55 29.44 6.52
C PRO A 297 4.01 30.20 7.74
N ARG A 298 2.73 30.59 7.64
CA ARG A 298 1.95 31.26 8.69
C ARG A 298 1.33 30.18 9.58
N ARG A 299 1.55 30.25 10.90
CA ARG A 299 0.89 29.37 11.89
C ARG A 299 -0.62 29.58 11.82
N GLY A 300 -1.34 28.56 11.35
CA GLY A 300 -2.79 28.49 11.29
C GLY A 300 -3.37 27.84 12.55
N ARG A 301 -4.32 28.55 13.15
CA ARG A 301 -5.12 28.22 14.34
C ARG A 301 -6.06 27.04 14.01
N VAL A 302 -6.05 25.99 14.83
CA VAL A 302 -6.95 24.83 14.69
C VAL A 302 -8.37 25.26 15.07
N SER A 303 -9.31 25.26 14.12
CA SER A 303 -10.73 25.46 14.41
C SER A 303 -11.40 24.11 14.74
N GLY A 304 -12.16 24.09 15.83
CA GLY A 304 -12.84 22.91 16.38
C GLY A 304 -14.11 22.49 15.65
N ALA A 305 -14.11 22.51 14.31
CA ALA A 305 -15.28 22.09 13.51
C ALA A 305 -15.32 20.56 13.28
N ASN A 306 -14.18 19.87 13.27
CA ASN A 306 -14.10 18.46 12.87
C ASN A 306 -14.55 17.45 13.96
N ALA A 307 -14.60 17.84 15.24
CA ALA A 307 -14.95 16.92 16.32
C ALA A 307 -16.45 16.56 16.35
N MET A 308 -17.32 17.42 15.80
CA MET A 308 -18.77 17.17 15.72
C MET A 308 -19.12 16.22 14.57
N ASP A 309 -18.40 16.30 13.44
CA ASP A 309 -18.63 15.43 12.29
C ASP A 309 -18.17 13.99 12.55
N ASP A 310 -17.07 13.80 13.29
CA ASP A 310 -16.58 12.48 13.71
C ASP A 310 -17.57 11.77 14.67
N ALA A 311 -18.19 12.51 15.58
CA ALA A 311 -19.19 11.97 16.51
C ALA A 311 -20.52 11.61 15.82
N ARG A 312 -20.84 12.27 14.70
CA ARG A 312 -22.00 11.96 13.87
C ARG A 312 -21.77 10.70 13.04
N LEU A 313 -20.59 10.58 12.44
CA LEU A 313 -20.16 9.39 11.68
C LEU A 313 -20.17 8.11 12.55
N LEU A 314 -19.71 8.22 13.79
CA LEU A 314 -19.73 7.09 14.74
C LEU A 314 -21.14 6.62 15.08
N ARG A 315 -22.12 7.53 15.16
CA ARG A 315 -23.52 7.16 15.41
C ARG A 315 -24.16 6.53 14.19
N GLU A 316 -23.92 7.08 13.00
CA GLU A 316 -24.47 6.54 11.74
C GLU A 316 -23.93 5.11 11.48
N LEU A 317 -22.63 4.88 11.69
CA LEU A 317 -22.03 3.54 11.61
C LEU A 317 -22.60 2.57 12.66
N GLN A 318 -22.83 3.02 13.89
CA GLN A 318 -23.43 2.19 14.93
C GLN A 318 -24.89 1.83 14.63
N THR A 319 -25.66 2.73 14.01
CA THR A 319 -27.05 2.45 13.62
C THR A 319 -27.14 1.47 12.45
N GLU A 320 -26.26 1.58 11.46
CA GLU A 320 -26.23 0.65 10.32
C GLU A 320 -25.80 -0.76 10.77
N VAL A 321 -24.79 -0.87 11.64
CA VAL A 321 -24.37 -2.17 12.17
C VAL A 321 -25.49 -2.85 12.96
N ARG A 322 -26.28 -2.09 13.74
CA ARG A 322 -27.44 -2.64 14.45
C ARG A 322 -28.54 -3.10 13.50
N ALA A 323 -28.86 -2.31 12.47
CA ALA A 323 -29.86 -2.68 11.47
C ALA A 323 -29.50 -3.99 10.74
N LEU A 324 -28.22 -4.16 10.38
CA LEU A 324 -27.73 -5.39 9.72
C LEU A 324 -27.76 -6.61 10.66
N LEU A 325 -27.51 -6.41 11.95
CA LEU A 325 -27.62 -7.49 12.95
C LEU A 325 -29.09 -7.89 13.18
N ASP A 326 -30.01 -6.92 13.22
CA ASP A 326 -31.44 -7.18 13.38
C ASP A 326 -32.03 -7.88 12.14
N GLU A 327 -31.56 -7.55 10.94
CA GLU A 327 -31.96 -8.23 9.71
C GLU A 327 -31.43 -9.68 9.67
N LYS A 328 -30.19 -9.90 10.12
CA LYS A 328 -29.59 -11.25 10.25
C LYS A 328 -30.30 -12.12 11.29
N THR A 329 -30.77 -11.55 12.40
CA THR A 329 -31.55 -12.29 13.41
C THR A 329 -32.96 -12.62 12.94
N LYS A 330 -33.60 -11.74 12.15
CA LYS A 330 -34.89 -12.02 11.50
C LYS A 330 -34.76 -13.11 10.44
N ALA A 331 -33.76 -13.03 9.57
CA ALA A 331 -33.48 -14.05 8.54
C ALA A 331 -33.18 -15.42 9.15
N LYS A 332 -32.49 -15.46 10.29
CA LYS A 332 -32.20 -16.71 11.01
C LYS A 332 -33.46 -17.33 11.65
N LYS A 333 -34.38 -16.51 12.18
CA LYS A 333 -35.66 -17.00 12.72
C LYS A 333 -36.56 -17.57 11.62
N THR A 334 -36.68 -16.88 10.48
CA THR A 334 -37.48 -17.37 9.35
C THR A 334 -36.93 -18.66 8.72
N SER A 335 -35.63 -18.91 8.84
CA SER A 335 -34.98 -20.16 8.43
C SER A 335 -35.17 -21.32 9.41
N THR A 336 -35.49 -21.04 10.69
CA THR A 336 -35.67 -22.09 11.71
C THR A 336 -37.13 -22.56 11.78
N ASP A 337 -38.08 -21.75 11.33
CA ASP A 337 -39.51 -22.08 11.29
C ASP A 337 -39.95 -22.81 9.98
N GLN A 338 -39.01 -23.09 9.06
CA GLN A 338 -39.26 -23.81 7.80
C GLN A 338 -38.56 -25.18 7.69
N ALA A 339 -37.94 -25.65 8.78
CA ALA A 339 -37.38 -26.99 8.93
C ALA A 339 -38.10 -27.70 10.08
#